data_AF-A0A2N1PU00-F1
#
_entry.id   AF-A0A2N1PU00-F1
#
_cell.length_a   1.000
_cell.length_b   1.000
_cell.length_c   1.000
_cell.angle_alpha   90.00
_cell.angle_beta   90.00
_cell.angle_gamma   90.00
#
_symmetry.space_group_name_H-M   'P 1'
#
loop_
_entity.id
_entity.type
_entity.pdbx_description
1 polymer ?
#
loop_
_entity_poly.entity_id
_entity_poly.type
_entity_poly.pdbx_seq_one_letter_code
_entity_poly.pdbx_strand_id
1 'polypeptide(L)'
;MPSLGLLDGCGKSPCAPGQWVWWKRRSGIDVSKSPWIKVRPVERFRSPSNEIQGVIQIVTLVTGGLTAQILIAAVGLIAGVVIGHYYIKMQGKDRIRKAEETAARILEDAERENKQRTKEADLEMQEKRVRLKKDLEQRFEDECRERRKELNSLEKRLVERESKVDRRMENFDRRESELTQKGEQLNVLREELETLKERRRQKLEEISQLTREQAQAHFFKELEEELNYEVALRVKKAEEETAFTVDRKAKAIISTAIERLAVDHVSETLVSVVNLPSDDMKGRIIGREGRNIRTLEALTGVNIIIDDTPEAVIISGFNNVKKEIARLTLERLIADGRIHPARIEEMVAKVKKELDQKILQYGEQATLELGIRGLDPRIVKLLGRLHYRTSYGQNVLQHSIEVANLAGVMAAELGCDFYLAKRAGLLHDIGKAADHEIEGAHAEIGHDLLRKYRESKKVLNAVLAHHEAVPAESIEAVLVQVADAISAARAGARSESIDNYVKRLEKLEKIASAFAGVEDVYALQAGREIRVVVRPDKVDDILSFKMAYDIGKKIERELEYPGQIKVTVIRETRAVEIAK
;
A
#
# COMPACT_ATOMS: atom_id res chain seq x y z
N MET A 1 -8.01 -15.54 56.82
CA MET A 1 -6.98 -15.37 57.88
C MET A 1 -5.68 -14.90 57.24
N PRO A 2 -4.75 -14.26 57.99
CA PRO A 2 -3.67 -13.45 57.40
C PRO A 2 -2.23 -13.93 57.68
N SER A 3 -1.27 -13.50 56.84
CA SER A 3 0.19 -13.43 57.09
C SER A 3 0.92 -12.85 55.85
N LEU A 4 2.09 -12.18 55.90
CA LEU A 4 2.86 -11.52 56.98
C LEU A 4 3.97 -10.59 56.37
N GLY A 5 4.35 -9.50 57.07
CA GLY A 5 5.65 -8.77 56.95
C GLY A 5 5.75 -7.65 55.89
N LEU A 6 6.18 -6.39 56.15
CA LEU A 6 7.34 -5.78 56.88
C LEU A 6 8.63 -5.72 56.02
N LEU A 7 9.33 -4.58 55.77
CA LEU A 7 9.19 -3.12 56.08
C LEU A 7 9.69 -2.31 54.83
N ASP A 8 9.86 -0.98 54.71
CA ASP A 8 9.61 0.30 55.47
C ASP A 8 9.66 1.47 54.42
N GLY A 9 9.70 2.80 54.66
CA GLY A 9 9.64 3.62 55.89
C GLY A 9 10.11 5.08 55.71
N CYS A 10 9.31 6.07 56.18
CA CYS A 10 9.63 7.52 56.37
C CYS A 10 9.90 8.38 55.10
N GLY A 11 9.42 9.62 54.92
CA GLY A 11 8.54 10.54 55.69
C GLY A 11 8.19 11.78 54.81
N LYS A 12 7.46 12.86 55.21
CA LYS A 12 6.97 13.34 56.53
C LYS A 12 5.70 14.23 56.37
N SER A 13 4.76 14.16 57.33
CA SER A 13 3.95 15.25 57.99
C SER A 13 3.25 16.39 57.19
N PRO A 14 2.20 17.09 57.73
CA PRO A 14 1.66 17.05 59.10
C PRO A 14 0.11 16.91 59.26
N CYS A 15 -0.31 16.75 60.52
CA CYS A 15 -1.68 16.71 61.06
C CYS A 15 -2.14 18.14 61.50
N ALA A 16 -3.28 18.42 62.16
CA ALA A 16 -4.70 18.00 62.16
C ALA A 16 -5.43 18.80 63.30
N PRO A 17 -6.77 18.81 63.42
CA PRO A 17 -7.45 19.32 64.63
C PRO A 17 -8.46 18.33 65.28
N GLY A 18 -8.62 18.38 66.61
CA GLY A 18 -9.59 17.50 67.31
C GLY A 18 -9.97 17.89 68.75
N GLN A 19 -11.24 18.29 68.92
CA GLN A 19 -12.15 18.11 70.08
C GLN A 19 -11.77 18.58 71.52
N TRP A 20 -12.73 18.40 72.45
CA TRP A 20 -12.90 19.04 73.77
C TRP A 20 -12.66 18.07 74.95
N VAL A 21 -12.46 18.60 76.19
CA VAL A 21 -13.17 18.25 77.46
C VAL A 21 -12.58 19.01 78.68
N TRP A 22 -13.29 19.11 79.81
CA TRP A 22 -12.96 19.85 81.05
C TRP A 22 -12.30 18.98 82.18
N TRP A 23 -11.54 19.58 83.14
CA TRP A 23 -11.96 19.88 84.57
C TRP A 23 -10.79 20.13 85.58
N LYS A 24 -10.65 21.39 86.08
CA LYS A 24 -10.32 21.85 87.46
C LYS A 24 -9.39 21.05 88.43
N ARG A 25 -8.29 21.68 88.92
CA ARG A 25 -8.05 21.98 90.38
C ARG A 25 -6.88 22.96 90.71
N ARG A 26 -6.79 23.35 92.00
CA ARG A 26 -6.07 24.49 92.62
C ARG A 26 -4.65 24.19 93.12
N SER A 27 -3.81 25.24 93.22
CA SER A 27 -3.08 25.72 94.43
C SER A 27 -2.39 27.08 94.13
N GLY A 28 -2.02 27.97 95.08
CA GLY A 28 -2.38 28.10 96.50
C GLY A 28 -1.20 28.42 97.44
N ILE A 29 -1.13 29.62 98.03
CA ILE A 29 -0.29 30.02 99.19
C ILE A 29 -0.84 31.35 99.80
N ASP A 30 -0.65 31.58 101.11
CA ASP A 30 -1.18 32.69 101.94
C ASP A 30 -0.24 32.95 103.16
N VAL A 31 -0.10 34.20 103.63
CA VAL A 31 0.01 34.55 105.08
C VAL A 31 -0.24 36.05 105.40
N SER A 32 -1.42 36.34 105.94
CA SER A 32 -1.68 37.00 107.24
C SER A 32 -0.98 38.31 107.76
N LYS A 33 -1.82 39.33 108.05
CA LYS A 33 -2.10 39.99 109.36
C LYS A 33 -1.23 41.12 110.02
N SER A 34 -1.95 42.17 110.48
CA SER A 34 -1.79 42.98 111.73
C SER A 34 -0.93 44.28 111.74
N PRO A 35 -1.09 45.24 112.71
CA PRO A 35 -2.35 45.87 113.20
C PRO A 35 -2.26 47.38 113.67
N TRP A 36 -3.43 48.01 113.96
CA TRP A 36 -3.69 49.21 114.81
C TRP A 36 -3.10 50.61 114.50
N ILE A 37 -3.93 51.68 114.64
CA ILE A 37 -3.74 52.84 115.56
C ILE A 37 -4.99 53.77 115.59
N LYS A 38 -5.30 54.34 116.78
CA LYS A 38 -6.15 55.53 117.07
C LYS A 38 -5.31 56.46 117.99
N VAL A 39 -5.58 57.74 118.29
CA VAL A 39 -6.74 58.64 118.07
C VAL A 39 -6.26 59.94 117.36
N ARG A 40 -6.52 61.25 117.66
CA ARG A 40 -7.32 62.05 118.62
C ARG A 40 -7.58 63.46 118.01
N PRO A 41 -8.73 64.14 118.22
CA PRO A 41 -9.01 65.46 117.63
C PRO A 41 -8.68 66.67 118.54
N VAL A 42 -8.45 67.87 117.97
CA VAL A 42 -8.71 69.19 118.61
C VAL A 42 -8.66 70.38 117.60
N GLU A 43 -9.65 71.27 117.73
CA GLU A 43 -9.80 72.71 117.40
C GLU A 43 -9.31 73.44 116.10
N ARG A 44 -10.27 74.23 115.55
CA ARG A 44 -10.22 75.61 114.96
C ARG A 44 -8.93 76.15 114.33
N PHE A 45 -9.04 76.75 113.12
CA PHE A 45 -9.08 78.23 112.95
C PHE A 45 -9.49 78.73 111.53
N ARG A 46 -10.16 79.90 111.48
CA ARG A 46 -10.38 80.90 110.39
C ARG A 46 -10.80 80.50 108.94
N SER A 47 -11.75 81.29 108.42
CA SER A 47 -12.03 81.51 106.99
C SER A 47 -11.07 82.54 106.36
N PRO A 48 -10.83 82.45 105.04
CA PRO A 48 -11.41 83.37 104.04
C PRO A 48 -11.90 82.60 102.77
N SER A 49 -12.53 83.15 101.72
CA SER A 49 -13.23 84.41 101.38
C SER A 49 -14.15 84.11 100.17
N ASN A 50 -15.15 84.95 99.86
CA ASN A 50 -16.26 84.57 98.96
C ASN A 50 -15.96 84.52 97.44
N GLU A 51 -14.71 84.71 96.99
CA GLU A 51 -14.41 84.88 95.55
C GLU A 51 -14.17 83.56 94.80
N ILE A 52 -13.87 82.46 95.49
CA ILE A 52 -13.47 81.19 94.83
C ILE A 52 -14.68 80.41 94.27
N GLN A 53 -15.90 80.60 94.78
CA GLN A 53 -17.06 79.80 94.35
C GLN A 53 -17.52 80.07 92.91
N GLY A 54 -17.35 81.29 92.39
CA GLY A 54 -17.78 81.64 91.04
C GLY A 54 -17.02 80.90 89.94
N VAL A 55 -15.71 80.68 90.12
CA VAL A 55 -14.86 80.00 89.13
C VAL A 55 -15.21 78.51 89.02
N ILE A 56 -15.51 77.86 90.15
CA ILE A 56 -15.80 76.42 90.20
C ILE A 56 -17.09 76.06 89.45
N GLN A 57 -18.14 76.90 89.54
CA GLN A 57 -19.40 76.65 88.83
C GLN A 57 -19.26 76.70 87.30
N ILE A 58 -18.46 77.64 86.77
CA ILE A 58 -18.28 77.79 85.32
C ILE A 58 -17.52 76.59 84.74
N VAL A 59 -16.47 76.12 85.42
CA VAL A 59 -15.69 74.96 84.97
C VAL A 59 -16.52 73.67 84.95
N THR A 60 -17.37 73.42 85.95
CA THR A 60 -18.20 72.20 85.99
C THR A 60 -19.26 72.16 84.89
N LEU A 61 -19.83 73.31 84.50
CA LEU A 61 -20.78 73.39 83.38
C LEU A 61 -20.13 73.07 82.03
N VAL A 62 -18.95 73.63 81.75
CA VAL A 62 -18.26 73.42 80.45
C VAL A 62 -17.75 71.98 80.31
N THR A 63 -17.19 71.40 81.39
CA THR A 63 -16.72 70.00 81.38
C THR A 63 -17.85 68.98 81.26
N GLY A 64 -19.01 69.25 81.88
CA GLY A 64 -20.21 68.42 81.75
C GLY A 64 -20.71 68.30 80.31
N GLY A 65 -20.79 69.43 79.58
CA GLY A 65 -21.24 69.43 78.18
C GLY A 65 -20.36 68.59 77.25
N LEU A 66 -19.02 68.68 77.40
CA LEU A 66 -18.08 67.92 76.56
C LEU A 66 -18.18 66.41 76.79
N THR A 67 -18.28 65.97 78.05
CA THR A 67 -18.36 64.53 78.36
C THR A 67 -19.63 63.89 77.82
N ALA A 68 -20.77 64.59 77.86
CA ALA A 68 -22.02 64.12 77.26
C ALA A 68 -21.92 63.93 75.74
N GLN A 69 -21.29 64.87 75.01
CA GLN A 69 -21.12 64.76 73.56
C GLN A 69 -20.22 63.58 73.16
N ILE A 70 -19.11 63.36 73.88
CA ILE A 70 -18.20 62.23 73.65
C ILE A 70 -18.93 60.90 73.87
N LEU A 71 -19.78 60.82 74.90
CA LEU A 71 -20.51 59.59 75.24
C LEU A 71 -21.60 59.27 74.19
N ILE A 72 -22.30 60.28 73.67
CA ILE A 72 -23.24 60.14 72.55
C ILE A 72 -22.51 59.67 71.28
N ALA A 73 -21.35 60.27 70.96
CA ALA A 73 -20.55 59.87 69.80
C ALA A 73 -20.05 58.41 69.91
N ALA A 74 -19.61 57.98 71.10
CA ALA A 74 -19.19 56.61 71.34
C ALA A 74 -20.34 55.60 71.18
N VAL A 75 -21.54 55.90 71.70
CA VAL A 75 -22.74 55.08 71.52
C VAL A 75 -23.15 55.01 70.04
N GLY A 76 -23.09 56.13 69.32
CA GLY A 76 -23.35 56.18 67.87
C GLY A 76 -22.38 55.32 67.06
N LEU A 77 -21.08 55.35 67.40
CA LEU A 77 -20.06 54.50 66.78
C LEU A 77 -20.35 53.01 67.01
N ILE A 78 -20.66 52.62 68.25
CA ILE A 78 -20.97 51.23 68.62
C ILE A 78 -22.23 50.74 67.88
N ALA A 79 -23.29 51.56 67.84
CA ALA A 79 -24.50 51.25 67.09
C ALA A 79 -24.22 51.07 65.59
N GLY A 80 -23.42 51.97 64.99
CA GLY A 80 -23.00 51.88 63.59
C GLY A 80 -22.21 50.61 63.27
N VAL A 81 -21.29 50.20 64.15
CA VAL A 81 -20.51 48.95 64.00
C VAL A 81 -21.42 47.72 64.12
N VAL A 82 -22.36 47.70 65.07
CA VAL A 82 -23.30 46.57 65.23
C VAL A 82 -24.23 46.44 64.01
N ILE A 83 -24.80 47.54 63.53
CA ILE A 83 -25.65 47.58 62.34
C ILE A 83 -24.86 47.16 61.09
N GLY A 84 -23.65 47.70 60.91
CA GLY A 84 -22.76 47.34 59.80
C GLY A 84 -22.37 45.87 59.80
N HIS A 85 -22.01 45.30 60.96
CA HIS A 85 -21.71 43.88 61.09
C HIS A 85 -22.92 43.00 60.73
N TYR A 86 -24.13 43.36 61.19
CA TYR A 86 -25.34 42.63 60.87
C TYR A 86 -25.68 42.70 59.37
N TYR A 87 -25.54 43.87 58.76
CA TYR A 87 -25.78 44.10 57.33
C TYR A 87 -24.81 43.31 56.44
N ILE A 88 -23.51 43.31 56.76
CA ILE A 88 -22.49 42.51 56.06
C ILE A 88 -22.79 41.01 56.21
N LYS A 89 -23.17 40.56 57.41
CA LYS A 89 -23.52 39.16 57.69
C LYS A 89 -24.78 38.71 56.95
N MET A 90 -25.73 39.62 56.71
CA MET A 90 -26.92 39.35 55.90
C MET A 90 -26.57 39.25 54.41
N GLN A 91 -25.84 40.22 53.84
CA GLN A 91 -25.36 40.14 52.45
C GLN A 91 -24.50 38.90 52.19
N GLY A 92 -23.65 38.50 53.15
CA GLY A 92 -22.84 37.29 53.05
C GLY A 92 -23.70 36.04 52.87
N LYS A 93 -24.75 35.87 53.70
CA LYS A 93 -25.69 34.76 53.57
C LYS A 93 -26.43 34.74 52.23
N ASP A 94 -26.91 35.90 51.75
CA ASP A 94 -27.61 35.96 50.47
C ASP A 94 -26.71 35.70 49.26
N ARG A 95 -25.42 36.07 49.33
CA ARG A 95 -24.43 35.72 48.29
C ARG A 95 -24.11 34.23 48.31
N ILE A 96 -23.92 33.63 49.49
CA ILE A 96 -23.68 32.19 49.64
C ILE A 96 -24.88 31.38 49.13
N ARG A 97 -26.09 31.71 49.59
CA ARG A 97 -27.33 31.05 49.13
C ARG A 97 -27.51 31.14 47.62
N LYS A 98 -27.26 32.30 47.00
CA LYS A 98 -27.33 32.44 45.54
C LYS A 98 -26.26 31.62 44.82
N ALA A 99 -25.05 31.53 45.37
CA ALA A 99 -24.00 30.67 44.83
C ALA A 99 -24.39 29.18 44.92
N GLU A 100 -24.93 28.74 46.05
CA GLU A 100 -25.46 27.38 46.26
C GLU A 100 -26.63 27.08 45.30
N GLU A 101 -27.59 27.99 45.14
CA GLU A 101 -28.69 27.88 44.17
C GLU A 101 -28.18 27.79 42.73
N THR A 102 -27.15 28.56 42.34
CA THR A 102 -26.55 28.44 41.00
C THR A 102 -25.75 27.16 40.81
N ALA A 103 -25.02 26.70 41.84
CA ALA A 103 -24.26 25.45 41.78
C ALA A 103 -25.19 24.24 41.67
N ALA A 104 -26.30 24.24 42.42
CA ALA A 104 -27.34 23.20 42.33
C ALA A 104 -27.94 23.14 40.91
N ARG A 105 -28.27 24.28 40.30
CA ARG A 105 -28.77 24.33 38.91
C ARG A 105 -27.74 23.84 37.90
N ILE A 106 -26.47 24.26 38.02
CA ILE A 106 -25.39 23.79 37.13
C ILE A 106 -25.22 22.27 37.23
N LEU A 107 -25.36 21.68 38.43
CA LEU A 107 -25.33 20.23 38.63
C LEU A 107 -26.58 19.53 38.05
N GLU A 108 -27.77 20.11 38.22
CA GLU A 108 -29.03 19.57 37.66
C GLU A 108 -29.03 19.62 36.12
N ASP A 109 -28.59 20.72 35.53
CA ASP A 109 -28.43 20.89 34.08
C ASP A 109 -27.35 19.95 33.52
N ALA A 110 -26.22 19.79 34.21
CA ALA A 110 -25.16 18.84 33.81
C ALA A 110 -25.61 17.38 33.94
N GLU A 111 -26.37 17.02 34.99
CA GLU A 111 -26.99 15.70 35.10
C GLU A 111 -28.01 15.46 33.98
N ARG A 112 -28.80 16.47 33.64
CA ARG A 112 -29.81 16.41 32.57
C ARG A 112 -29.16 16.24 31.20
N GLU A 113 -28.15 17.05 30.89
CA GLU A 113 -27.38 16.95 29.65
C GLU A 113 -26.69 15.59 29.53
N ASN A 114 -26.06 15.10 30.61
CA ASN A 114 -25.44 13.78 30.62
C ASN A 114 -26.48 12.67 30.37
N LYS A 115 -27.66 12.73 31.01
CA LYS A 115 -28.80 11.81 30.77
C LYS A 115 -29.43 11.94 29.39
N GLN A 116 -29.15 13.00 28.64
CA GLN A 116 -29.51 13.12 27.22
C GLN A 116 -28.43 12.51 26.34
N ARG A 117 -27.16 12.90 26.53
CA ARG A 117 -26.00 12.36 25.80
C ARG A 117 -25.88 10.84 25.90
N THR A 118 -26.17 10.23 27.06
CA THR A 118 -26.18 8.76 27.19
C THR A 118 -27.28 8.12 26.36
N LYS A 119 -28.49 8.68 26.36
CA LYS A 119 -29.61 8.18 25.54
C LYS A 119 -29.36 8.36 24.05
N GLU A 120 -28.76 9.47 23.64
CA GLU A 120 -28.36 9.74 22.26
C GLU A 120 -27.30 8.73 21.79
N ALA A 121 -26.29 8.44 22.63
CA ALA A 121 -25.31 7.40 22.37
C ALA A 121 -25.92 5.98 22.34
N ASP A 122 -26.83 5.64 23.26
CA ASP A 122 -27.55 4.36 23.27
C ASP A 122 -28.42 4.16 22.01
N LEU A 123 -29.05 5.23 21.52
CA LEU A 123 -29.83 5.22 20.28
C LEU A 123 -28.93 5.08 19.06
N GLU A 124 -27.84 5.86 18.98
CA GLU A 124 -26.87 5.77 17.87
C GLU A 124 -26.22 4.38 17.81
N MET A 125 -25.91 3.77 18.95
CA MET A 125 -25.41 2.39 19.04
C MET A 125 -26.46 1.35 18.62
N GLN A 126 -27.74 1.58 18.92
CA GLN A 126 -28.82 0.73 18.41
C GLN A 126 -29.00 0.86 16.89
N GLU A 127 -28.97 2.07 16.34
CA GLU A 127 -29.01 2.30 14.89
C GLU A 127 -27.82 1.64 14.17
N LYS A 128 -26.59 1.82 14.69
CA LYS A 128 -25.37 1.17 14.19
C LYS A 128 -25.52 -0.36 14.20
N ARG A 129 -26.05 -0.94 15.29
CA ARG A 129 -26.31 -2.39 15.40
C ARG A 129 -27.37 -2.88 14.40
N VAL A 130 -28.44 -2.13 14.20
CA VAL A 130 -29.50 -2.48 13.22
C VAL A 130 -28.97 -2.38 11.78
N ARG A 131 -28.21 -1.33 11.45
CA ARG A 131 -27.57 -1.17 10.15
C ARG A 131 -26.58 -2.30 9.87
N LEU A 132 -25.66 -2.56 10.78
CA LEU A 132 -24.69 -3.66 10.66
C LEU A 132 -25.38 -5.02 10.49
N LYS A 133 -26.47 -5.29 11.21
CA LYS A 133 -27.25 -6.52 11.04
C LYS A 133 -27.84 -6.63 9.63
N LYS A 134 -28.44 -5.55 9.11
CA LYS A 134 -28.99 -5.51 7.75
C LYS A 134 -27.90 -5.67 6.68
N ASP A 135 -26.75 -5.01 6.86
CA ASP A 135 -25.62 -5.09 5.93
C ASP A 135 -25.02 -6.51 5.89
N LEU A 136 -25.02 -7.24 7.01
CA LEU A 136 -24.64 -8.65 7.09
C LEU A 136 -25.68 -9.58 6.45
N GLU A 137 -26.97 -9.34 6.70
CA GLU A 137 -28.07 -10.10 6.09
C GLU A 137 -28.05 -9.96 4.56
N GLN A 138 -27.88 -8.75 4.03
CA GLN A 138 -27.77 -8.52 2.59
C GLN A 138 -26.54 -9.20 1.97
N ARG A 139 -25.37 -9.12 2.62
CA ARG A 139 -24.15 -9.83 2.14
C ARG A 139 -24.35 -11.35 2.08
N PHE A 140 -25.05 -11.92 3.06
CA PHE A 140 -25.35 -13.35 3.09
C PHE A 140 -26.36 -13.75 2.00
N GLU A 141 -27.36 -12.91 1.72
CA GLU A 141 -28.28 -13.11 0.59
C GLU A 141 -27.56 -13.07 -0.76
N ASP A 142 -26.67 -12.08 -0.96
CA ASP A 142 -25.87 -11.96 -2.19
C ASP A 142 -24.88 -13.13 -2.34
N GLU A 143 -24.15 -13.55 -1.29
CA GLU A 143 -23.28 -14.74 -1.33
C GLU A 143 -24.09 -16.01 -1.68
N CYS A 144 -25.22 -16.24 -1.01
CA CYS A 144 -26.11 -17.38 -1.32
C CYS A 144 -26.62 -17.32 -2.76
N ARG A 145 -26.88 -16.13 -3.30
CA ARG A 145 -27.31 -15.92 -4.69
C ARG A 145 -26.19 -16.21 -5.68
N GLU A 146 -24.95 -15.86 -5.37
CA GLU A 146 -23.77 -16.19 -6.20
C GLU A 146 -23.51 -17.70 -6.18
N ARG A 147 -23.44 -18.32 -5.00
CA ARG A 147 -23.31 -19.77 -4.80
C ARG A 147 -24.35 -20.56 -5.63
N ARG A 148 -25.58 -20.04 -5.71
CA ARG A 148 -26.67 -20.65 -6.49
C ARG A 148 -26.51 -20.45 -8.01
N LYS A 149 -25.92 -19.34 -8.48
CA LYS A 149 -25.52 -19.18 -9.89
C LYS A 149 -24.43 -20.21 -10.25
N GLU A 150 -23.42 -20.36 -9.38
CA GLU A 150 -22.31 -21.30 -9.58
C GLU A 150 -22.81 -22.73 -9.69
N LEU A 151 -23.64 -23.19 -8.73
CA LEU A 151 -24.23 -24.53 -8.74
C LEU A 151 -25.05 -24.77 -10.02
N ASN A 152 -25.93 -23.85 -10.41
CA ASN A 152 -26.68 -23.96 -11.67
C ASN A 152 -25.78 -23.99 -12.92
N SER A 153 -24.57 -23.40 -12.87
CA SER A 153 -23.60 -23.46 -13.96
C SER A 153 -22.85 -24.80 -14.01
N LEU A 154 -22.56 -25.39 -12.85
CA LEU A 154 -21.94 -26.71 -12.71
C LEU A 154 -22.92 -27.81 -13.13
N GLU A 155 -24.17 -27.72 -12.72
CA GLU A 155 -25.28 -28.60 -13.11
C GLU A 155 -25.43 -28.64 -14.64
N LYS A 156 -25.52 -27.48 -15.31
CA LYS A 156 -25.56 -27.42 -16.78
C LYS A 156 -24.34 -28.07 -17.44
N ARG A 157 -23.14 -27.84 -16.91
CA ARG A 157 -21.90 -28.46 -17.40
C ARG A 157 -21.83 -29.97 -17.17
N LEU A 158 -22.51 -30.49 -16.14
CA LEU A 158 -22.66 -31.92 -15.89
C LEU A 158 -23.64 -32.54 -16.88
N VAL A 159 -24.84 -31.98 -17.06
CA VAL A 159 -25.84 -32.47 -18.05
C VAL A 159 -25.28 -32.43 -19.48
N GLU A 160 -24.54 -31.38 -19.84
CA GLU A 160 -23.81 -31.32 -21.11
C GLU A 160 -22.75 -32.43 -21.27
N ARG A 161 -22.13 -32.86 -20.17
CA ARG A 161 -21.08 -33.88 -20.17
C ARG A 161 -21.67 -35.29 -20.19
N GLU A 162 -22.77 -35.50 -19.48
CA GLU A 162 -23.60 -36.70 -19.48
C GLU A 162 -24.12 -36.98 -20.90
N SER A 163 -24.79 -36.02 -21.55
CA SER A 163 -25.24 -36.17 -22.95
C SER A 163 -24.08 -36.39 -23.96
N LYS A 164 -22.86 -35.92 -23.65
CA LYS A 164 -21.65 -36.21 -24.44
C LYS A 164 -21.05 -37.60 -24.16
N VAL A 165 -21.37 -38.22 -23.03
CA VAL A 165 -21.06 -39.63 -22.71
C VAL A 165 -22.11 -40.55 -23.34
N ASP A 166 -23.40 -40.24 -23.23
CA ASP A 166 -24.49 -41.06 -23.82
C ASP A 166 -24.29 -41.20 -25.34
N ARG A 167 -24.08 -40.08 -26.04
CA ARG A 167 -23.78 -40.09 -27.48
C ARG A 167 -22.48 -40.81 -27.85
N ARG A 168 -21.55 -41.00 -26.90
CA ARG A 168 -20.37 -41.85 -27.10
C ARG A 168 -20.72 -43.31 -26.90
N MET A 169 -21.54 -43.64 -25.91
CA MET A 169 -22.10 -44.97 -25.67
C MET A 169 -22.82 -45.47 -26.93
N GLU A 170 -23.81 -44.73 -27.44
CA GLU A 170 -24.54 -45.04 -28.69
C GLU A 170 -23.61 -45.30 -29.89
N ASN A 171 -22.50 -44.55 -30.00
CA ASN A 171 -21.51 -44.73 -31.07
C ASN A 171 -20.53 -45.87 -30.80
N PHE A 172 -20.32 -46.30 -29.55
CA PHE A 172 -19.61 -47.53 -29.21
C PHE A 172 -20.50 -48.74 -29.48
N ASP A 173 -21.75 -48.75 -29.00
CA ASP A 173 -22.71 -49.85 -29.20
C ASP A 173 -22.95 -50.10 -30.71
N ARG A 174 -23.10 -49.03 -31.51
CA ARG A 174 -23.20 -49.17 -32.98
C ARG A 174 -21.92 -49.73 -33.59
N ARG A 175 -20.74 -49.30 -33.11
CA ARG A 175 -19.45 -49.84 -33.59
C ARG A 175 -19.23 -51.30 -33.17
N GLU A 176 -19.69 -51.71 -32.00
CA GLU A 176 -19.65 -53.09 -31.54
C GLU A 176 -20.56 -53.97 -32.41
N SER A 177 -21.76 -53.49 -32.75
CA SER A 177 -22.65 -54.15 -33.71
C SER A 177 -22.04 -54.22 -35.13
N GLU A 178 -21.48 -53.12 -35.64
CA GLU A 178 -20.73 -53.07 -36.91
C GLU A 178 -19.52 -54.03 -36.91
N LEU A 179 -18.82 -54.19 -35.78
CA LEU A 179 -17.68 -55.09 -35.62
C LEU A 179 -18.11 -56.55 -35.48
N THR A 180 -19.23 -56.83 -34.80
CA THR A 180 -19.78 -58.17 -34.66
C THR A 180 -20.24 -58.71 -36.02
N GLN A 181 -20.97 -57.90 -36.80
CA GLN A 181 -21.33 -58.27 -38.18
C GLN A 181 -20.10 -58.49 -39.06
N LYS A 182 -19.04 -57.67 -38.92
CA LYS A 182 -17.77 -57.88 -39.62
C LYS A 182 -17.04 -59.13 -39.14
N GLY A 183 -17.16 -59.50 -37.86
CA GLY A 183 -16.62 -60.75 -37.30
C GLY A 183 -17.34 -61.98 -37.85
N GLU A 184 -18.66 -61.95 -37.94
CA GLU A 184 -19.47 -62.99 -38.60
C GLU A 184 -19.13 -63.11 -40.09
N GLN A 185 -19.07 -61.98 -40.81
CA GLN A 185 -18.63 -61.94 -42.21
C GLN A 185 -17.20 -62.49 -42.39
N LEU A 186 -16.26 -62.11 -41.51
CA LEU A 186 -14.89 -62.62 -41.53
C LEU A 186 -14.80 -64.11 -41.21
N ASN A 187 -15.68 -64.65 -40.37
CA ASN A 187 -15.75 -66.09 -40.10
C ASN A 187 -16.28 -66.86 -41.31
N VAL A 188 -17.34 -66.39 -41.97
CA VAL A 188 -17.81 -66.95 -43.25
C VAL A 188 -16.71 -66.86 -44.31
N LEU A 189 -16.06 -65.71 -44.45
CA LEU A 189 -14.94 -65.53 -45.36
C LEU A 189 -13.74 -66.42 -45.00
N ARG A 190 -13.58 -66.82 -43.74
CA ARG A 190 -12.58 -67.79 -43.28
C ARG A 190 -12.94 -69.20 -43.70
N GLU A 191 -14.20 -69.63 -43.57
CA GLU A 191 -14.65 -70.94 -44.05
C GLU A 191 -14.58 -71.03 -45.58
N GLU A 192 -14.95 -69.96 -46.28
CA GLU A 192 -14.72 -69.83 -47.73
C GLU A 192 -13.23 -69.86 -48.07
N LEU A 193 -12.36 -69.19 -47.31
CA LEU A 193 -10.92 -69.13 -47.58
C LEU A 193 -10.18 -70.42 -47.18
N GLU A 194 -10.62 -71.17 -46.17
CA GLU A 194 -10.09 -72.50 -45.85
C GLU A 194 -10.58 -73.55 -46.87
N THR A 195 -11.84 -73.50 -47.32
CA THR A 195 -12.30 -74.38 -48.42
C THR A 195 -11.68 -74.01 -49.77
N LEU A 196 -11.39 -72.72 -50.01
CA LEU A 196 -10.61 -72.26 -51.15
C LEU A 196 -9.13 -72.67 -51.01
N LYS A 197 -8.54 -72.61 -49.80
CA LYS A 197 -7.19 -73.13 -49.52
C LYS A 197 -7.13 -74.63 -49.76
N GLU A 198 -8.11 -75.42 -49.34
CA GLU A 198 -8.08 -76.87 -49.55
C GLU A 198 -8.21 -77.21 -51.05
N ARG A 199 -9.10 -76.51 -51.78
CA ARG A 199 -9.14 -76.58 -53.26
C ARG A 199 -7.85 -76.10 -53.91
N ARG A 200 -7.19 -75.07 -53.36
CA ARG A 200 -5.90 -74.55 -53.84
C ARG A 200 -4.75 -75.47 -53.45
N ARG A 201 -4.85 -76.23 -52.36
CA ARG A 201 -3.89 -77.26 -51.94
C ARG A 201 -4.01 -78.48 -52.83
N GLN A 202 -5.23 -78.95 -53.12
CA GLN A 202 -5.47 -79.98 -54.14
C GLN A 202 -4.95 -79.54 -55.52
N LYS A 203 -5.23 -78.31 -55.95
CA LYS A 203 -4.66 -77.77 -57.21
C LYS A 203 -3.16 -77.51 -57.15
N LEU A 204 -2.56 -77.27 -55.99
CA LEU A 204 -1.10 -77.20 -55.84
C LEU A 204 -0.48 -78.60 -55.79
N GLU A 205 -1.16 -79.59 -55.22
CA GLU A 205 -0.79 -81.01 -55.32
C GLU A 205 -0.83 -81.50 -56.79
N GLU A 206 -1.70 -80.91 -57.63
CA GLU A 206 -1.69 -81.09 -59.10
C GLU A 206 -0.63 -80.27 -59.86
N ILE A 207 -0.23 -79.08 -59.39
CA ILE A 207 0.51 -78.07 -60.19
C ILE A 207 1.92 -77.74 -59.66
N SER A 208 2.23 -77.98 -58.39
CA SER A 208 3.44 -77.46 -57.74
C SER A 208 4.69 -78.30 -58.04
N GLN A 209 5.32 -78.02 -59.17
CA GLN A 209 6.76 -78.29 -59.39
C GLN A 209 7.64 -77.22 -58.69
N LEU A 210 7.23 -76.74 -57.52
CA LEU A 210 7.98 -75.79 -56.68
C LEU A 210 8.64 -76.55 -55.54
N THR A 211 9.91 -76.26 -55.26
CA THR A 211 10.61 -76.93 -54.16
C THR A 211 10.22 -76.31 -52.81
N ARG A 212 10.41 -77.08 -51.73
CA ARG A 212 9.97 -76.72 -50.37
C ARG A 212 10.57 -75.39 -49.90
N GLU A 213 11.81 -75.11 -50.30
CA GLU A 213 12.55 -73.89 -49.96
C GLU A 213 11.89 -72.64 -50.57
N GLN A 214 11.38 -72.73 -51.80
CA GLN A 214 10.81 -71.59 -52.52
C GLN A 214 9.50 -71.11 -51.90
N ALA A 215 8.63 -72.05 -51.50
CA ALA A 215 7.39 -71.74 -50.78
C ALA A 215 7.68 -71.13 -49.40
N GLN A 216 8.71 -71.63 -48.70
CA GLN A 216 9.08 -71.15 -47.38
C GLN A 216 9.66 -69.72 -47.43
N ALA A 217 10.48 -69.41 -48.45
CA ALA A 217 11.04 -68.08 -48.66
C ALA A 217 9.97 -67.02 -48.97
N HIS A 218 8.94 -67.36 -49.75
CA HIS A 218 7.82 -66.44 -50.04
C HIS A 218 7.01 -66.13 -48.76
N PHE A 219 6.65 -67.16 -48.01
CA PHE A 219 5.89 -67.01 -46.76
C PHE A 219 6.62 -66.16 -45.72
N PHE A 220 7.93 -66.38 -45.53
CA PHE A 220 8.70 -65.56 -44.60
C PHE A 220 8.77 -64.08 -45.02
N LYS A 221 8.82 -63.78 -46.33
CA LYS A 221 8.83 -62.40 -46.83
C LYS A 221 7.49 -61.70 -46.62
N GLU A 222 6.36 -62.37 -46.90
CA GLU A 222 5.02 -61.83 -46.64
C GLU A 222 4.82 -61.57 -45.13
N LEU A 223 5.25 -62.49 -44.28
CA LEU A 223 5.20 -62.34 -42.82
C LEU A 223 6.12 -61.22 -42.31
N GLU A 224 7.29 -61.02 -42.91
CA GLU A 224 8.22 -59.93 -42.57
C GLU A 224 7.64 -58.56 -42.97
N GLU A 225 6.98 -58.45 -44.13
CA GLU A 225 6.27 -57.23 -44.54
C GLU A 225 5.08 -56.90 -43.62
N GLU A 226 4.28 -57.91 -43.22
CA GLU A 226 3.16 -57.74 -42.30
C GLU A 226 3.60 -57.36 -40.87
N LEU A 227 4.64 -58.02 -40.34
CA LEU A 227 5.21 -57.71 -39.03
C LEU A 227 5.83 -56.30 -38.98
N ASN A 228 6.51 -55.86 -40.04
CA ASN A 228 7.06 -54.50 -40.11
C ASN A 228 5.96 -53.43 -40.06
N TYR A 229 4.81 -53.67 -40.71
CA TYR A 229 3.65 -52.78 -40.62
C TYR A 229 3.04 -52.75 -39.21
N GLU A 230 2.88 -53.92 -38.56
CA GLU A 230 2.34 -53.98 -37.20
C GLU A 230 3.28 -53.32 -36.16
N VAL A 231 4.60 -53.50 -36.31
CA VAL A 231 5.61 -52.82 -35.48
C VAL A 231 5.55 -51.30 -35.67
N ALA A 232 5.50 -50.80 -36.91
CA ALA A 232 5.37 -49.36 -37.18
C ALA A 232 4.10 -48.77 -36.57
N LEU A 233 2.96 -49.49 -36.64
CA LEU A 233 1.71 -49.07 -36.02
C LEU A 233 1.78 -49.05 -34.49
N ARG A 234 2.44 -50.05 -33.87
CA ARG A 234 2.68 -50.08 -32.41
C ARG A 234 3.60 -48.94 -31.95
N VAL A 235 4.68 -48.67 -32.68
CA VAL A 235 5.61 -47.56 -32.37
C VAL A 235 4.86 -46.23 -32.40
N LYS A 236 4.15 -45.93 -33.50
CA LYS A 236 3.38 -44.68 -33.61
C LYS A 236 2.34 -44.52 -32.49
N LYS A 237 1.63 -45.60 -32.15
CA LYS A 237 0.67 -45.57 -31.04
C LYS A 237 1.36 -45.30 -29.69
N ALA A 238 2.52 -45.91 -29.44
CA ALA A 238 3.30 -45.67 -28.23
C ALA A 238 3.85 -44.24 -28.16
N GLU A 239 4.22 -43.64 -29.29
CA GLU A 239 4.61 -42.22 -29.39
C GLU A 239 3.42 -41.30 -29.06
N GLU A 240 2.23 -41.55 -29.62
CA GLU A 240 1.00 -40.78 -29.34
C GLU A 240 0.59 -40.88 -27.85
N GLU A 241 0.61 -42.09 -27.26
CA GLU A 241 0.31 -42.30 -25.83
C GLU A 241 1.38 -41.68 -24.92
N THR A 242 2.66 -41.70 -25.33
CA THR A 242 3.76 -41.06 -24.60
C THR A 242 3.63 -39.54 -24.65
N ALA A 243 3.34 -38.95 -25.82
CA ALA A 243 3.15 -37.51 -25.98
C ALA A 243 2.01 -36.98 -25.09
N PHE A 244 0.86 -37.67 -25.07
CA PHE A 244 -0.24 -37.34 -24.17
C PHE A 244 0.14 -37.47 -22.68
N THR A 245 0.93 -38.48 -22.33
CA THR A 245 1.42 -38.69 -20.95
C THR A 245 2.43 -37.62 -20.52
N VAL A 246 3.30 -37.18 -21.44
CA VAL A 246 4.28 -36.11 -21.21
C VAL A 246 3.57 -34.76 -21.06
N ASP A 247 2.63 -34.42 -21.94
CA ASP A 247 1.80 -33.21 -21.83
C ASP A 247 1.09 -33.13 -20.46
N ARG A 248 0.46 -34.23 -20.03
CA ARG A 248 -0.22 -34.30 -18.73
C ARG A 248 0.76 -34.14 -17.55
N LYS A 249 1.98 -34.69 -17.65
CA LYS A 249 3.03 -34.53 -16.63
C LYS A 249 3.59 -33.10 -16.59
N ALA A 250 3.88 -32.50 -17.74
CA ALA A 250 4.38 -31.13 -17.84
C ALA A 250 3.37 -30.14 -17.25
N LYS A 251 2.08 -30.29 -17.59
CA LYS A 251 0.99 -29.50 -16.98
C LYS A 251 0.90 -29.69 -15.47
N ALA A 252 1.03 -30.92 -14.95
CA ALA A 252 1.04 -31.16 -13.51
C ALA A 252 2.23 -30.46 -12.80
N ILE A 253 3.45 -30.56 -13.35
CA ILE A 253 4.64 -29.89 -12.80
C ILE A 253 4.47 -28.37 -12.78
N ILE A 254 3.98 -27.77 -13.88
CA ILE A 254 3.72 -26.34 -13.98
C ILE A 254 2.63 -25.91 -12.99
N SER A 255 1.51 -26.65 -12.91
CA SER A 255 0.44 -26.38 -11.94
C SER A 255 0.95 -26.43 -10.50
N THR A 256 1.71 -27.47 -10.11
CA THR A 256 2.27 -27.58 -8.76
C THR A 256 3.33 -26.49 -8.47
N ALA A 257 4.10 -26.03 -9.47
CA ALA A 257 4.99 -24.88 -9.31
C ALA A 257 4.23 -23.57 -9.09
N ILE A 258 3.11 -23.36 -9.78
CA ILE A 258 2.23 -22.20 -9.63
C ILE A 258 1.46 -22.24 -8.29
N GLU A 259 0.91 -23.39 -7.90
CA GLU A 259 0.17 -23.60 -6.65
C GLU A 259 1.04 -23.38 -5.40
N ARG A 260 2.31 -23.79 -5.45
CA ARG A 260 3.30 -23.49 -4.40
C ARG A 260 3.68 -22.01 -4.33
N LEU A 261 3.26 -21.19 -5.28
CA LEU A 261 3.60 -19.77 -5.39
C LEU A 261 2.34 -18.89 -5.50
N ALA A 262 1.63 -18.80 -4.38
CA ALA A 262 0.65 -17.76 -4.09
C ALA A 262 1.38 -16.53 -3.54
N VAL A 263 1.49 -15.48 -4.36
CA VAL A 263 2.09 -14.19 -4.00
C VAL A 263 1.11 -13.09 -4.37
N ASP A 264 0.74 -12.25 -3.41
CA ASP A 264 -0.09 -11.08 -3.65
C ASP A 264 0.73 -10.00 -4.38
N HIS A 265 0.38 -9.70 -5.63
CA HIS A 265 1.04 -8.63 -6.39
C HIS A 265 0.29 -7.31 -6.27
N VAL A 266 1.00 -6.26 -5.84
CA VAL A 266 0.50 -4.88 -5.86
C VAL A 266 1.13 -4.15 -7.05
N SER A 267 0.31 -3.77 -8.03
CA SER A 267 0.76 -2.97 -9.18
C SER A 267 1.15 -1.55 -8.73
N GLU A 268 2.44 -1.25 -8.74
CA GLU A 268 2.96 0.06 -8.32
C GLU A 268 2.69 1.16 -9.36
N THR A 269 2.14 2.28 -8.92
CA THR A 269 1.90 3.46 -9.77
C THR A 269 3.23 4.13 -10.14
N LEU A 270 3.47 4.31 -11.45
CA LEU A 270 4.72 4.86 -12.00
C LEU A 270 5.06 6.32 -11.57
N VAL A 271 4.05 7.04 -11.07
CA VAL A 271 4.13 8.45 -10.67
C VAL A 271 4.25 8.57 -9.16
N SER A 272 5.38 9.11 -8.68
CA SER A 272 5.59 9.45 -7.28
C SER A 272 4.95 10.81 -6.97
N VAL A 273 3.72 10.78 -6.47
CA VAL A 273 3.02 11.97 -5.95
C VAL A 273 3.34 12.14 -4.46
N VAL A 274 3.70 13.36 -4.04
CA VAL A 274 3.83 13.74 -2.64
C VAL A 274 2.70 14.69 -2.28
N ASN A 275 1.88 14.28 -1.31
CA ASN A 275 0.80 15.10 -0.77
C ASN A 275 1.37 16.15 0.21
N LEU A 276 0.86 17.38 0.14
CA LEU A 276 1.26 18.49 0.99
C LEU A 276 0.16 18.79 2.03
N PRO A 277 0.51 19.18 3.26
CA PRO A 277 -0.47 19.53 4.30
C PRO A 277 -1.08 20.94 4.12
N SER A 278 -0.57 21.77 3.22
CA SER A 278 -1.12 23.09 2.85
C SER A 278 -0.38 23.71 1.65
N ASP A 279 -0.99 24.69 0.99
CA ASP A 279 -0.32 25.50 -0.03
C ASP A 279 0.75 26.46 0.53
N ASP A 280 0.75 26.77 1.83
CA ASP A 280 1.91 27.43 2.47
C ASP A 280 3.14 26.51 2.43
N MET A 281 2.96 25.20 2.60
CA MET A 281 4.04 24.23 2.41
C MET A 281 4.50 24.18 0.94
N LYS A 282 3.56 24.28 -0.02
CA LYS A 282 3.87 24.39 -1.47
C LYS A 282 4.78 25.62 -1.72
N GLY A 283 4.45 26.77 -1.14
CA GLY A 283 5.26 27.99 -1.17
C GLY A 283 6.66 27.84 -0.54
N ARG A 284 6.77 27.13 0.61
CA ARG A 284 8.06 26.84 1.27
C ARG A 284 8.94 25.88 0.46
N ILE A 285 8.34 24.88 -0.18
CA ILE A 285 9.04 23.93 -1.06
C ILE A 285 9.65 24.67 -2.26
N ILE A 286 8.89 25.55 -2.92
CA ILE A 286 9.40 26.41 -4.00
C ILE A 286 10.51 27.34 -3.47
N GLY A 287 10.23 28.04 -2.37
CA GLY A 287 11.09 29.08 -1.83
C GLY A 287 11.15 30.33 -2.73
N ARG A 288 11.88 31.36 -2.28
CA ARG A 288 12.06 32.58 -3.09
C ARG A 288 12.78 32.22 -4.40
N GLU A 289 12.22 32.68 -5.53
CA GLU A 289 12.76 32.45 -6.89
C GLU A 289 12.95 30.97 -7.28
N GLY A 290 12.20 30.06 -6.65
CA GLY A 290 12.35 28.61 -6.89
C GLY A 290 13.65 28.02 -6.32
N ARG A 291 14.38 28.76 -5.49
CA ARG A 291 15.71 28.37 -4.98
C ARG A 291 15.71 27.03 -4.26
N ASN A 292 14.66 26.72 -3.48
CA ASN A 292 14.61 25.48 -2.71
C ASN A 292 14.39 24.25 -3.62
N ILE A 293 13.46 24.34 -4.59
CA ILE A 293 13.28 23.30 -5.63
C ILE A 293 14.57 23.11 -6.41
N ARG A 294 15.14 24.18 -6.98
CA ARG A 294 16.38 24.10 -7.79
C ARG A 294 17.54 23.47 -7.02
N THR A 295 17.66 23.71 -5.71
CA THR A 295 18.64 23.02 -4.86
C THR A 295 18.33 21.52 -4.77
N LEU A 296 17.09 21.13 -4.50
CA LEU A 296 16.70 19.71 -4.41
C LEU A 296 16.86 18.97 -5.75
N GLU A 297 16.43 19.58 -6.87
CA GLU A 297 16.60 19.05 -8.22
C GLU A 297 18.08 18.84 -8.57
N ALA A 298 18.93 19.84 -8.32
CA ALA A 298 20.37 19.74 -8.58
C ALA A 298 21.08 18.66 -7.73
N LEU A 299 20.64 18.45 -6.48
CA LEU A 299 21.22 17.45 -5.57
C LEU A 299 20.75 16.02 -5.86
N THR A 300 19.53 15.85 -6.38
CA THR A 300 18.91 14.53 -6.60
C THR A 300 18.96 14.07 -8.06
N GLY A 301 19.00 14.99 -9.02
CA GLY A 301 18.96 14.70 -10.45
C GLY A 301 17.59 14.23 -10.93
N VAL A 302 16.52 14.86 -10.43
CA VAL A 302 15.11 14.66 -10.87
C VAL A 302 14.45 16.02 -11.08
N ASN A 303 13.37 16.07 -11.86
CA ASN A 303 12.58 17.27 -12.10
C ASN A 303 11.34 17.26 -11.21
N ILE A 304 11.02 18.38 -10.56
CA ILE A 304 9.89 18.49 -9.63
C ILE A 304 8.82 19.36 -10.26
N ILE A 305 7.78 18.71 -10.77
CA ILE A 305 6.66 19.39 -11.42
C ILE A 305 5.68 19.86 -10.36
N ILE A 306 5.50 21.17 -10.28
CA ILE A 306 4.47 21.83 -9.49
C ILE A 306 3.51 22.52 -10.46
N ASP A 307 2.25 22.09 -10.41
CA ASP A 307 1.15 22.49 -11.27
C ASP A 307 0.06 23.18 -10.43
N ASP A 308 -1.01 23.67 -11.06
CA ASP A 308 -2.17 24.29 -10.39
C ASP A 308 -2.98 23.30 -9.54
N THR A 309 -2.65 22.01 -9.57
CA THR A 309 -3.21 20.99 -8.67
C THR A 309 -2.96 21.39 -7.19
N PRO A 310 -4.00 21.53 -6.34
CA PRO A 310 -3.83 21.86 -4.93
C PRO A 310 -3.19 20.70 -4.16
N GLU A 311 -2.46 21.02 -3.09
CA GLU A 311 -1.98 20.05 -2.09
C GLU A 311 -1.11 18.87 -2.63
N ALA A 312 -0.55 18.96 -3.84
CA ALA A 312 0.26 17.90 -4.44
C ALA A 312 1.51 18.40 -5.17
N VAL A 313 2.54 17.55 -5.21
CA VAL A 313 3.79 17.73 -5.98
C VAL A 313 4.12 16.44 -6.72
N ILE A 314 4.51 16.55 -8.00
CA ILE A 314 4.79 15.40 -8.87
C ILE A 314 6.30 15.29 -9.12
N ILE A 315 6.90 14.16 -8.76
CA ILE A 315 8.33 13.91 -8.97
C ILE A 315 8.53 13.14 -10.29
N SER A 316 9.21 13.75 -11.25
CA SER A 316 9.49 13.19 -12.57
C SER A 316 10.98 12.85 -12.74
N GLY A 317 11.29 11.68 -13.28
CA GLY A 317 12.66 11.25 -13.50
C GLY A 317 12.79 9.78 -13.92
N PHE A 318 13.76 9.51 -14.80
CA PHE A 318 14.02 8.19 -15.38
C PHE A 318 14.66 7.19 -14.39
N ASN A 319 15.27 7.69 -13.32
CA ASN A 319 15.92 6.88 -12.29
C ASN A 319 15.04 6.81 -11.04
N ASN A 320 14.43 5.64 -10.80
CA ASN A 320 13.53 5.44 -9.67
C ASN A 320 14.23 5.60 -8.30
N VAL A 321 15.51 5.23 -8.17
CA VAL A 321 16.27 5.42 -6.92
C VAL A 321 16.46 6.92 -6.64
N LYS A 322 16.74 7.73 -7.67
CA LYS A 322 16.80 9.20 -7.54
C LYS A 322 15.43 9.80 -7.17
N LYS A 323 14.33 9.31 -7.78
CA LYS A 323 12.95 9.70 -7.41
C LYS A 323 12.63 9.37 -5.94
N GLU A 324 13.01 8.18 -5.47
CA GLU A 324 12.79 7.75 -4.08
C GLU A 324 13.58 8.61 -3.08
N ILE A 325 14.84 8.96 -3.39
CA ILE A 325 15.61 9.92 -2.58
C ILE A 325 14.87 11.27 -2.51
N ALA A 326 14.38 11.80 -3.63
CA ALA A 326 13.63 13.06 -3.65
C ALA A 326 12.31 12.97 -2.86
N ARG A 327 11.55 11.87 -3.00
CA ARG A 327 10.29 11.61 -2.27
C ARG A 327 10.51 11.58 -0.76
N LEU A 328 11.40 10.72 -0.28
CA LEU A 328 11.74 10.59 1.14
C LEU A 328 12.36 11.87 1.71
N THR A 329 13.07 12.65 0.89
CA THR A 329 13.62 13.96 1.30
C THR A 329 12.49 14.99 1.48
N LEU A 330 11.55 15.08 0.53
CA LEU A 330 10.40 15.98 0.62
C LEU A 330 9.53 15.65 1.83
N GLU A 331 9.17 14.37 2.04
CA GLU A 331 8.38 13.92 3.20
C GLU A 331 9.02 14.34 4.53
N ARG A 332 10.36 14.23 4.65
CA ARG A 332 11.11 14.65 5.84
C ARG A 332 11.17 16.17 6.01
N LEU A 333 11.35 16.91 4.92
CA LEU A 333 11.37 18.38 4.93
C LEU A 333 9.99 18.98 5.25
N ILE A 334 8.91 18.33 4.82
CA ILE A 334 7.53 18.66 5.16
C ILE A 334 7.29 18.41 6.66
N ALA A 335 7.71 17.27 7.19
CA ALA A 335 7.58 16.93 8.61
C ALA A 335 8.41 17.81 9.55
N ASP A 336 9.59 18.28 9.10
CA ASP A 336 10.45 19.23 9.82
C ASP A 336 9.97 20.70 9.67
N GLY A 337 9.14 20.98 8.65
CA GLY A 337 8.56 22.30 8.36
C GLY A 337 9.55 23.41 7.98
N ARG A 338 10.84 23.08 7.87
CA ARG A 338 11.99 23.98 7.68
C ARG A 338 12.70 23.64 6.37
N ILE A 339 12.47 24.46 5.34
CA ILE A 339 12.98 24.21 3.99
C ILE A 339 13.93 25.35 3.57
N HIS A 340 15.23 25.06 3.56
CA HIS A 340 16.28 25.97 3.09
C HIS A 340 17.49 25.15 2.57
N PRO A 341 18.34 25.69 1.67
CA PRO A 341 19.32 24.89 0.92
C PRO A 341 20.21 23.96 1.76
N ALA A 342 20.87 24.47 2.80
CA ALA A 342 21.73 23.66 3.67
C ALA A 342 20.99 22.49 4.38
N ARG A 343 19.69 22.63 4.66
CA ARG A 343 18.87 21.54 5.25
C ARG A 343 18.44 20.53 4.19
N ILE A 344 18.22 20.97 2.95
CA ILE A 344 17.99 20.10 1.80
C ILE A 344 19.25 19.25 1.54
N GLU A 345 20.44 19.87 1.53
CA GLU A 345 21.74 19.19 1.39
C GLU A 345 21.94 18.11 2.48
N GLU A 346 21.73 18.47 3.75
CA GLU A 346 21.80 17.55 4.89
C GLU A 346 20.82 16.37 4.75
N MET A 347 19.55 16.65 4.39
CA MET A 347 18.53 15.61 4.28
C MET A 347 18.74 14.71 3.06
N VAL A 348 19.15 15.22 1.89
CA VAL A 348 19.51 14.39 0.73
C VAL A 348 20.67 13.47 1.09
N ALA A 349 21.73 13.98 1.73
CA ALA A 349 22.88 13.17 2.14
C ALA A 349 22.49 12.06 3.13
N LYS A 350 21.63 12.39 4.11
CA LYS A 350 21.10 11.44 5.10
C LYS A 350 20.21 10.37 4.46
N VAL A 351 19.23 10.77 3.66
CA VAL A 351 18.31 9.86 2.94
C VAL A 351 19.07 8.94 2.00
N LYS A 352 20.06 9.46 1.26
CA LYS A 352 20.90 8.65 0.37
C LYS A 352 21.64 7.55 1.12
N LYS A 353 22.25 7.86 2.27
CA LYS A 353 22.96 6.88 3.11
C LYS A 353 22.01 5.80 3.67
N GLU A 354 20.83 6.20 4.14
CA GLU A 354 19.81 5.24 4.62
C GLU A 354 19.26 4.37 3.49
N LEU A 355 19.06 4.93 2.29
CA LEU A 355 18.58 4.19 1.13
C LEU A 355 19.64 3.20 0.60
N ASP A 356 20.92 3.59 0.59
CA ASP A 356 22.03 2.69 0.27
C ASP A 356 22.10 1.48 1.22
N GLN A 357 21.72 1.66 2.49
CA GLN A 357 21.61 0.56 3.47
C GLN A 357 20.37 -0.32 3.22
N LYS A 358 19.20 0.30 2.98
CA LYS A 358 17.98 -0.45 2.62
C LYS A 358 18.16 -1.29 1.36
N ILE A 359 18.78 -0.73 0.32
CA ILE A 359 19.12 -1.43 -0.93
C ILE A 359 19.91 -2.71 -0.61
N LEU A 360 20.97 -2.62 0.21
CA LEU A 360 21.73 -3.82 0.59
C LEU A 360 20.85 -4.84 1.34
N GLN A 361 20.02 -4.39 2.28
CA GLN A 361 19.11 -5.25 3.06
C GLN A 361 18.09 -6.00 2.18
N TYR A 362 17.48 -5.34 1.19
CA TYR A 362 16.56 -6.01 0.24
C TYR A 362 17.27 -7.08 -0.59
N GLY A 363 18.51 -6.82 -1.02
CA GLY A 363 19.34 -7.81 -1.72
C GLY A 363 19.70 -9.00 -0.81
N GLU A 364 20.14 -8.74 0.41
CA GLU A 364 20.46 -9.77 1.41
C GLU A 364 19.23 -10.63 1.72
N GLN A 365 18.07 -10.01 1.96
CA GLN A 365 16.80 -10.69 2.20
C GLN A 365 16.41 -11.62 1.04
N ALA A 366 16.46 -11.14 -0.21
CA ALA A 366 16.14 -11.95 -1.39
C ALA A 366 17.05 -13.19 -1.52
N THR A 367 18.36 -13.02 -1.26
CA THR A 367 19.31 -14.15 -1.29
C THR A 367 19.08 -15.14 -0.15
N LEU A 368 18.71 -14.66 1.04
CA LEU A 368 18.41 -15.46 2.22
C LEU A 368 17.13 -16.30 2.03
N GLU A 369 16.05 -15.68 1.56
CA GLU A 369 14.76 -16.32 1.27
C GLU A 369 14.90 -17.45 0.25
N LEU A 370 15.67 -17.20 -0.82
CA LEU A 370 15.91 -18.20 -1.85
C LEU A 370 16.96 -19.25 -1.47
N GLY A 371 17.67 -19.07 -0.35
CA GLY A 371 18.73 -19.96 0.13
C GLY A 371 20.04 -19.88 -0.66
N ILE A 372 20.22 -18.84 -1.49
CA ILE A 372 21.37 -18.66 -2.39
C ILE A 372 22.55 -18.07 -1.61
N ARG A 373 23.73 -18.69 -1.72
CA ARG A 373 24.95 -18.30 -1.00
C ARG A 373 26.09 -17.97 -1.96
N GLY A 374 27.07 -17.20 -1.48
CA GLY A 374 28.29 -16.90 -2.22
C GLY A 374 28.07 -16.06 -3.49
N LEU A 375 27.27 -15.00 -3.41
CA LEU A 375 27.23 -13.93 -4.39
C LEU A 375 28.20 -12.81 -3.97
N ASP A 376 28.81 -12.11 -4.92
CA ASP A 376 29.61 -10.91 -4.60
C ASP A 376 28.70 -9.83 -3.98
N PRO A 377 29.10 -9.13 -2.89
CA PRO A 377 28.28 -8.08 -2.28
C PRO A 377 27.82 -6.96 -3.25
N ARG A 378 28.54 -6.75 -4.36
CA ARG A 378 28.14 -5.82 -5.42
C ARG A 378 26.97 -6.35 -6.26
N ILE A 379 26.87 -7.67 -6.48
CA ILE A 379 25.68 -8.30 -7.07
C ILE A 379 24.50 -8.18 -6.08
N VAL A 380 24.73 -8.44 -4.79
CA VAL A 380 23.69 -8.29 -3.75
C VAL A 380 23.15 -6.85 -3.71
N LYS A 381 24.02 -5.83 -3.81
CA LYS A 381 23.60 -4.43 -3.92
C LYS A 381 22.86 -4.10 -5.23
N LEU A 382 23.20 -4.76 -6.35
CA LEU A 382 22.47 -4.61 -7.62
C LEU A 382 21.07 -5.24 -7.53
N LEU A 383 20.94 -6.44 -6.95
CA LEU A 383 19.64 -7.07 -6.66
C LEU A 383 18.76 -6.14 -5.81
N GLY A 384 19.33 -5.55 -4.76
CA GLY A 384 18.66 -4.55 -3.94
C GLY A 384 18.12 -3.31 -4.69
N ARG A 385 18.76 -2.92 -5.81
CA ARG A 385 18.28 -1.82 -6.66
C ARG A 385 17.07 -2.21 -7.50
N LEU A 386 16.89 -3.51 -7.80
CA LEU A 386 15.69 -4.00 -8.50
C LEU A 386 14.41 -3.79 -7.68
N HIS A 387 14.50 -3.66 -6.34
CA HIS A 387 13.33 -3.34 -5.51
C HIS A 387 12.73 -1.97 -5.82
N TYR A 388 13.55 -1.02 -6.30
CA TYR A 388 13.08 0.28 -6.77
C TYR A 388 12.83 0.32 -8.27
N ARG A 389 13.02 -0.79 -8.99
CA ARG A 389 12.81 -0.87 -10.43
C ARG A 389 11.45 -1.49 -10.72
N THR A 390 10.68 -0.81 -11.55
CA THR A 390 9.40 -1.31 -12.06
C THR A 390 9.49 -1.63 -13.55
N SER A 391 8.88 -2.74 -13.97
CA SER A 391 8.79 -3.19 -15.36
C SER A 391 7.41 -3.79 -15.57
N TYR A 392 6.68 -3.38 -16.62
CA TYR A 392 5.30 -3.80 -16.90
C TYR A 392 4.30 -3.69 -15.71
N GLY A 393 4.54 -2.78 -14.76
CA GLY A 393 3.73 -2.62 -13.55
C GLY A 393 4.06 -3.60 -12.41
N GLN A 394 5.08 -4.44 -12.57
CA GLN A 394 5.63 -5.33 -11.55
C GLN A 394 6.93 -4.76 -10.95
N ASN A 395 7.18 -5.10 -9.68
CA ASN A 395 8.44 -4.81 -8.98
C ASN A 395 9.49 -5.85 -9.41
N VAL A 396 10.62 -5.41 -9.97
CA VAL A 396 11.55 -6.33 -10.66
C VAL A 396 12.27 -7.26 -9.69
N LEU A 397 12.52 -6.85 -8.44
CA LEU A 397 13.07 -7.78 -7.44
C LEU A 397 12.05 -8.88 -7.10
N GLN A 398 10.77 -8.51 -6.91
CA GLN A 398 9.73 -9.48 -6.59
C GLN A 398 9.51 -10.49 -7.73
N HIS A 399 9.49 -10.00 -8.98
CA HIS A 399 9.48 -10.84 -10.18
C HIS A 399 10.71 -11.77 -10.23
N SER A 400 11.92 -11.27 -9.97
CA SER A 400 13.13 -12.09 -9.93
C SER A 400 13.08 -13.19 -8.84
N ILE A 401 12.42 -12.93 -7.71
CA ILE A 401 12.19 -13.91 -6.64
C ILE A 401 11.12 -14.95 -7.05
N GLU A 402 10.05 -14.54 -7.74
CA GLU A 402 9.09 -15.48 -8.34
C GLU A 402 9.78 -16.40 -9.36
N VAL A 403 10.49 -15.82 -10.33
CA VAL A 403 11.18 -16.56 -11.41
C VAL A 403 12.20 -17.54 -10.82
N ALA A 404 12.98 -17.13 -9.80
CA ALA A 404 13.86 -18.03 -9.06
C ALA A 404 13.11 -19.20 -8.41
N ASN A 405 12.00 -18.93 -7.71
CA ASN A 405 11.23 -19.97 -7.05
C ASN A 405 10.54 -20.94 -8.03
N LEU A 406 9.92 -20.43 -9.10
CA LEU A 406 9.31 -21.24 -10.16
C LEU A 406 10.35 -22.13 -10.86
N ALA A 407 11.47 -21.55 -11.33
CA ALA A 407 12.55 -22.30 -11.97
C ALA A 407 13.15 -23.35 -11.03
N GLY A 408 13.34 -23.01 -9.74
CA GLY A 408 13.78 -23.95 -8.72
C GLY A 408 12.82 -25.12 -8.52
N VAL A 409 11.52 -24.88 -8.36
CA VAL A 409 10.52 -25.95 -8.20
C VAL A 409 10.46 -26.84 -9.44
N MET A 410 10.39 -26.26 -10.64
CA MET A 410 10.40 -27.05 -11.88
C MET A 410 11.67 -27.88 -12.03
N ALA A 411 12.84 -27.33 -11.65
CA ALA A 411 14.10 -28.06 -11.68
C ALA A 411 14.10 -29.26 -10.72
N ALA A 412 13.55 -29.12 -9.50
CA ALA A 412 13.45 -30.22 -8.55
C ALA A 412 12.54 -31.35 -9.05
N GLU A 413 11.34 -31.04 -9.55
CA GLU A 413 10.40 -32.04 -10.08
C GLU A 413 10.91 -32.72 -11.37
N LEU A 414 11.85 -32.09 -12.09
CA LEU A 414 12.52 -32.63 -13.28
C LEU A 414 13.91 -33.25 -13.01
N GLY A 415 14.38 -33.29 -11.75
CA GLY A 415 15.69 -33.85 -11.39
C GLY A 415 16.91 -33.05 -11.88
N CYS A 416 16.74 -31.76 -12.18
CA CYS A 416 17.79 -30.82 -12.58
C CYS A 416 18.39 -30.09 -11.35
N ASP A 417 19.42 -29.26 -11.56
CA ASP A 417 20.06 -28.52 -10.45
C ASP A 417 19.16 -27.37 -9.93
N PHE A 418 18.47 -27.64 -8.82
CA PHE A 418 17.63 -26.71 -8.07
C PHE A 418 18.35 -25.39 -7.71
N TYR A 419 19.61 -25.45 -7.26
CA TYR A 419 20.33 -24.27 -6.79
C TYR A 419 20.82 -23.41 -7.95
N LEU A 420 21.24 -24.05 -9.04
CA LEU A 420 21.58 -23.37 -10.28
C LEU A 420 20.35 -22.68 -10.90
N ALA A 421 19.21 -23.38 -10.98
CA ALA A 421 17.97 -22.80 -11.49
C ALA A 421 17.50 -21.60 -10.65
N LYS A 422 17.54 -21.71 -9.31
CA LYS A 422 17.28 -20.58 -8.40
C LYS A 422 18.26 -19.41 -8.61
N ARG A 423 19.57 -19.68 -8.71
CA ARG A 423 20.60 -18.63 -8.90
C ARG A 423 20.47 -17.93 -10.24
N ALA A 424 20.17 -18.68 -11.32
CA ALA A 424 19.93 -18.12 -12.64
C ALA A 424 18.64 -17.29 -12.67
N GLY A 425 17.53 -17.81 -12.11
CA GLY A 425 16.25 -17.11 -12.05
C GLY A 425 16.29 -15.80 -11.25
N LEU A 426 17.05 -15.75 -10.15
CA LEU A 426 17.24 -14.50 -9.39
C LEU A 426 18.06 -13.44 -10.16
N LEU A 427 18.94 -13.87 -11.06
CA LEU A 427 19.92 -13.01 -11.73
C LEU A 427 19.56 -12.68 -13.18
N HIS A 428 18.54 -13.30 -13.78
CA HIS A 428 18.18 -13.10 -15.19
C HIS A 428 18.00 -11.61 -15.53
N ASP A 429 17.34 -10.86 -14.65
CA ASP A 429 16.96 -9.47 -14.85
C ASP A 429 17.96 -8.44 -14.27
N ILE A 430 19.12 -8.89 -13.78
CA ILE A 430 20.08 -8.05 -13.06
C ILE A 430 20.57 -6.84 -13.86
N GLY A 431 20.52 -6.91 -15.20
CA GLY A 431 20.83 -5.77 -16.08
C GLY A 431 19.87 -4.59 -15.89
N LYS A 432 18.61 -4.81 -15.50
CA LYS A 432 17.64 -3.73 -15.21
C LYS A 432 17.99 -2.93 -13.93
N ALA A 433 18.99 -3.35 -13.15
CA ALA A 433 19.55 -2.60 -12.01
C ALA A 433 20.62 -1.58 -12.43
N ALA A 434 21.19 -1.70 -13.63
CA ALA A 434 22.09 -0.72 -14.20
C ALA A 434 21.33 0.56 -14.56
N ASP A 435 22.01 1.71 -14.48
CA ASP A 435 21.46 2.98 -14.93
C ASP A 435 21.49 3.05 -16.47
N HIS A 436 20.53 3.75 -17.09
CA HIS A 436 20.36 3.87 -18.55
C HIS A 436 21.51 4.60 -19.29
N GLU A 437 22.64 4.80 -18.63
CA GLU A 437 23.89 5.36 -19.18
C GLU A 437 24.71 4.29 -19.95
N ILE A 438 24.28 3.02 -19.89
CA ILE A 438 24.84 1.90 -20.67
C ILE A 438 23.83 1.50 -21.76
N GLU A 439 24.20 1.71 -23.02
CA GLU A 439 23.43 1.22 -24.17
C GLU A 439 23.62 -0.30 -24.34
N GLY A 440 22.54 -1.02 -24.64
CA GLY A 440 22.53 -2.48 -24.84
C GLY A 440 21.23 -3.13 -24.33
N ALA A 441 21.03 -4.42 -24.61
CA ALA A 441 19.91 -5.17 -24.02
C ALA A 441 20.21 -5.52 -22.54
N HIS A 442 19.21 -5.56 -21.67
CA HIS A 442 19.44 -5.85 -20.25
C HIS A 442 20.00 -7.27 -20.01
N ALA A 443 19.71 -8.23 -20.89
CA ALA A 443 20.33 -9.55 -20.89
C ALA A 443 21.85 -9.49 -21.13
N GLU A 444 22.30 -8.66 -22.08
CA GLU A 444 23.74 -8.46 -22.39
C GLU A 444 24.44 -7.71 -21.26
N ILE A 445 23.83 -6.62 -20.76
CA ILE A 445 24.35 -5.82 -19.64
C ILE A 445 24.45 -6.69 -18.38
N GLY A 446 23.43 -7.52 -18.11
CA GLY A 446 23.42 -8.48 -17.01
C GLY A 446 24.51 -9.54 -17.15
N HIS A 447 24.63 -10.16 -18.32
CA HIS A 447 25.68 -11.11 -18.64
C HIS A 447 27.08 -10.54 -18.39
N ASP A 448 27.37 -9.33 -18.89
CA ASP A 448 28.69 -8.71 -18.76
C ASP A 448 28.98 -8.19 -17.34
N LEU A 449 27.97 -7.79 -16.57
CA LEU A 449 28.11 -7.50 -15.13
C LEU A 449 28.48 -8.77 -14.35
N LEU A 450 27.74 -9.87 -14.53
CA LEU A 450 28.00 -11.13 -13.83
C LEU A 450 29.32 -11.77 -14.26
N ARG A 451 29.71 -11.62 -15.53
CA ARG A 451 31.02 -12.02 -16.06
C ARG A 451 32.17 -11.30 -15.35
N LYS A 452 32.05 -9.99 -15.12
CA LYS A 452 33.05 -9.19 -14.35
C LYS A 452 33.17 -9.67 -12.89
N TYR A 453 32.08 -10.17 -12.30
CA TYR A 453 32.07 -10.76 -10.96
C TYR A 453 32.35 -12.28 -10.91
N ARG A 454 32.73 -12.90 -12.04
CA ARG A 454 33.14 -14.31 -12.17
C ARG A 454 32.05 -15.35 -11.85
N GLU A 455 30.79 -15.05 -12.19
CA GLU A 455 29.72 -16.04 -12.13
C GLU A 455 29.93 -17.23 -13.10
N SER A 456 29.24 -18.34 -12.83
CA SER A 456 29.42 -19.59 -13.60
C SER A 456 28.87 -19.47 -15.03
N LYS A 457 29.52 -20.16 -15.99
CA LYS A 457 29.12 -20.15 -17.41
C LYS A 457 27.64 -20.51 -17.64
N LYS A 458 27.09 -21.47 -16.88
CA LYS A 458 25.67 -21.85 -16.98
C LYS A 458 24.73 -20.70 -16.58
N VAL A 459 25.04 -19.99 -15.48
CA VAL A 459 24.29 -18.78 -15.08
C VAL A 459 24.43 -17.70 -16.15
N LEU A 460 25.63 -17.49 -16.68
CA LEU A 460 25.87 -16.50 -17.75
C LEU A 460 25.11 -16.81 -19.05
N ASN A 461 24.99 -18.08 -19.45
CA ASN A 461 24.14 -18.48 -20.58
C ASN A 461 22.66 -18.24 -20.25
N ALA A 462 22.15 -18.71 -19.10
CA ALA A 462 20.75 -18.51 -18.71
C ALA A 462 20.34 -17.03 -18.67
N VAL A 463 21.20 -16.16 -18.12
CA VAL A 463 20.98 -14.70 -18.06
C VAL A 463 21.01 -14.06 -19.46
N LEU A 464 21.76 -14.60 -20.42
CA LEU A 464 21.79 -14.09 -21.79
C LEU A 464 20.65 -14.66 -22.66
N ALA A 465 20.23 -15.89 -22.38
CA ALA A 465 19.23 -16.65 -23.16
C ALA A 465 17.78 -16.42 -22.71
N HIS A 466 17.51 -15.75 -21.59
CA HIS A 466 16.15 -15.65 -21.02
C HIS A 466 15.10 -14.99 -21.94
N HIS A 467 15.53 -14.20 -22.93
CA HIS A 467 14.69 -13.63 -23.99
C HIS A 467 15.04 -14.18 -25.40
N GLU A 468 15.47 -15.45 -25.48
CA GLU A 468 15.75 -16.21 -26.71
C GLU A 468 16.82 -15.64 -27.67
N ALA A 469 17.49 -14.54 -27.31
CA ALA A 469 18.55 -13.89 -28.09
C ALA A 469 19.77 -14.78 -28.38
N VAL A 470 19.98 -15.81 -27.54
CA VAL A 470 21.04 -16.82 -27.64
C VAL A 470 20.43 -18.17 -27.23
N PRO A 471 20.79 -19.30 -27.88
CA PRO A 471 20.29 -20.62 -27.48
C PRO A 471 20.68 -20.98 -26.04
N ALA A 472 19.74 -21.61 -25.33
CA ALA A 472 19.94 -22.16 -24.00
C ALA A 472 20.90 -23.37 -24.05
N GLU A 473 22.03 -23.28 -23.35
CA GLU A 473 23.03 -24.37 -23.25
C GLU A 473 22.67 -25.44 -22.20
N SER A 474 21.63 -25.22 -21.39
CA SER A 474 21.23 -26.16 -20.34
C SER A 474 19.73 -26.12 -20.04
N ILE A 475 19.21 -27.20 -19.44
CA ILE A 475 17.80 -27.31 -19.07
C ILE A 475 17.43 -26.20 -18.06
N GLU A 476 18.34 -25.86 -17.14
CA GLU A 476 18.09 -24.80 -16.16
C GLU A 476 17.90 -23.41 -16.82
N ALA A 477 18.54 -23.14 -17.97
CA ALA A 477 18.31 -21.92 -18.74
C ALA A 477 16.91 -21.90 -19.39
N VAL A 478 16.45 -23.04 -19.93
CA VAL A 478 15.07 -23.19 -20.44
C VAL A 478 14.04 -23.05 -19.33
N LEU A 479 14.31 -23.57 -18.13
CA LEU A 479 13.42 -23.40 -16.97
C LEU A 479 13.34 -21.96 -16.48
N VAL A 480 14.38 -21.14 -16.68
CA VAL A 480 14.33 -19.69 -16.41
C VAL A 480 13.48 -18.97 -17.47
N GLN A 481 13.63 -19.28 -18.76
CA GLN A 481 12.74 -18.75 -19.83
C GLN A 481 11.26 -19.06 -19.53
N VAL A 482 10.95 -20.30 -19.17
CA VAL A 482 9.59 -20.74 -18.83
C VAL A 482 9.08 -20.05 -17.55
N ALA A 483 9.93 -19.86 -16.54
CA ALA A 483 9.55 -19.19 -15.30
C ALA A 483 9.29 -17.68 -15.48
N ASP A 484 10.11 -16.98 -16.27
CA ASP A 484 9.91 -15.58 -16.69
C ASP A 484 8.56 -15.45 -17.42
N ALA A 485 8.35 -16.25 -18.46
CA ALA A 485 7.11 -16.26 -19.23
C ALA A 485 5.86 -16.56 -18.37
N ILE A 486 5.95 -17.42 -17.36
CA ILE A 486 4.85 -17.69 -16.41
C ILE A 486 4.58 -16.47 -15.51
N SER A 487 5.61 -15.84 -14.94
CA SER A 487 5.47 -14.66 -14.08
C SER A 487 4.88 -13.46 -14.84
N ALA A 488 5.39 -13.21 -16.05
CA ALA A 488 4.92 -12.13 -16.93
C ALA A 488 3.51 -12.36 -17.51
N ALA A 489 3.04 -13.62 -17.56
CA ALA A 489 1.72 -13.96 -18.10
C ALA A 489 0.57 -13.91 -17.07
N ARG A 490 0.84 -13.78 -15.76
CA ARG A 490 -0.22 -13.74 -14.74
C ARG A 490 -1.12 -12.50 -14.89
N ALA A 491 -2.44 -12.70 -14.77
CA ALA A 491 -3.41 -11.62 -14.84
C ALA A 491 -3.18 -10.59 -13.71
N GLY A 492 -2.98 -9.33 -14.08
CA GLY A 492 -2.47 -8.27 -13.21
C GLY A 492 -1.23 -7.57 -13.80
N ALA A 493 -0.42 -8.30 -14.58
CA ALA A 493 0.77 -7.78 -15.27
C ALA A 493 0.48 -7.07 -16.62
N ARG A 494 -0.78 -6.81 -16.95
CA ARG A 494 -1.18 -6.12 -18.19
C ARG A 494 -2.03 -4.89 -17.93
N SER A 495 -1.35 -3.74 -17.87
CA SER A 495 -1.95 -2.43 -18.13
C SER A 495 -2.26 -2.25 -19.62
N GLU A 496 -3.15 -3.08 -20.18
CA GLU A 496 -3.63 -2.99 -21.57
C GLU A 496 -4.24 -1.61 -21.88
N SER A 497 -4.71 -0.89 -20.85
CA SER A 497 -5.15 0.50 -20.96
C SER A 497 -4.00 1.48 -21.29
N ILE A 498 -2.84 1.33 -20.66
CA ILE A 498 -1.69 2.24 -20.78
C ILE A 498 -0.92 1.96 -22.07
N ASP A 499 -0.65 0.70 -22.39
CA ASP A 499 0.19 0.36 -23.53
C ASP A 499 -0.52 0.67 -24.87
N ASN A 500 -1.83 0.39 -24.94
CA ASN A 500 -2.68 0.86 -26.05
C ASN A 500 -2.93 2.38 -26.00
N TYR A 501 -2.77 3.06 -24.86
CA TYR A 501 -2.84 4.53 -24.78
C TYR A 501 -1.59 5.18 -25.37
N VAL A 502 -0.37 4.74 -25.00
CA VAL A 502 0.88 5.22 -25.60
C VAL A 502 0.88 4.95 -27.12
N LYS A 503 0.53 3.74 -27.54
CA LYS A 503 0.40 3.38 -28.96
C LYS A 503 -0.72 4.13 -29.71
N ARG A 504 -1.69 4.74 -29.01
CA ARG A 504 -2.67 5.67 -29.60
C ARG A 504 -2.12 7.10 -29.72
N LEU A 505 -1.43 7.61 -28.70
CA LEU A 505 -0.77 8.93 -28.75
C LEU A 505 0.27 8.97 -29.88
N GLU A 506 1.16 7.97 -29.95
CA GLU A 506 2.14 7.86 -31.03
C GLU A 506 1.48 7.84 -32.42
N LYS A 507 0.33 7.17 -32.58
CA LYS A 507 -0.40 7.14 -33.85
C LYS A 507 -1.00 8.50 -34.18
N LEU A 508 -1.62 9.19 -33.21
CA LEU A 508 -2.13 10.55 -33.39
C LEU A 508 -1.01 11.52 -33.84
N GLU A 509 0.14 11.45 -33.19
CA GLU A 509 1.30 12.28 -33.50
C GLU A 509 1.87 11.94 -34.88
N LYS A 510 2.06 10.65 -35.22
CA LYS A 510 2.52 10.20 -36.54
C LYS A 510 1.54 10.56 -37.68
N ILE A 511 0.23 10.59 -37.42
CA ILE A 511 -0.78 10.97 -38.42
C ILE A 511 -0.68 12.47 -38.76
N ALA A 512 -0.47 13.32 -37.75
CA ALA A 512 -0.33 14.76 -37.91
C ALA A 512 1.06 15.18 -38.42
N SER A 513 2.15 14.55 -37.96
CA SER A 513 3.52 14.86 -38.40
C SER A 513 3.78 14.48 -39.86
N ALA A 514 2.91 13.66 -40.46
CA ALA A 514 2.95 13.32 -41.88
C ALA A 514 2.45 14.44 -42.81
N PHE A 515 1.94 15.57 -42.29
CA PHE A 515 1.51 16.71 -43.10
C PHE A 515 2.67 17.65 -43.42
N ALA A 516 2.80 18.04 -44.69
CA ALA A 516 3.84 18.94 -45.15
C ALA A 516 3.68 20.34 -44.53
N GLY A 517 4.74 20.87 -43.92
CA GLY A 517 4.76 22.18 -43.23
C GLY A 517 4.71 22.09 -41.71
N VAL A 518 4.39 20.92 -41.13
CA VAL A 518 4.50 20.66 -39.69
C VAL A 518 5.97 20.72 -39.25
N GLU A 519 6.18 21.10 -38.00
CA GLU A 519 7.47 21.15 -37.30
C GLU A 519 7.45 20.22 -36.08
N ASP A 520 6.56 20.47 -35.12
CA ASP A 520 6.31 19.60 -33.95
C ASP A 520 4.83 19.22 -33.83
N VAL A 521 4.56 18.13 -33.11
CA VAL A 521 3.20 17.72 -32.70
C VAL A 521 3.21 17.31 -31.23
N TYR A 522 2.17 17.72 -30.49
CA TYR A 522 1.98 17.40 -29.07
C TYR A 522 0.56 16.89 -28.82
N ALA A 523 0.41 15.63 -28.41
CA ALA A 523 -0.88 15.11 -27.93
C ALA A 523 -1.09 15.45 -26.44
N LEU A 524 -2.18 16.17 -26.14
CA LEU A 524 -2.53 16.70 -24.82
C LEU A 524 -3.86 16.12 -24.31
N GLN A 525 -4.15 16.34 -23.02
CA GLN A 525 -5.41 15.95 -22.37
C GLN A 525 -5.84 14.50 -22.67
N ALA A 526 -4.91 13.55 -22.48
CA ALA A 526 -5.12 12.13 -22.79
C ALA A 526 -5.53 11.83 -24.25
N GLY A 527 -4.98 12.59 -25.21
CA GLY A 527 -5.26 12.47 -26.64
C GLY A 527 -6.58 13.11 -27.07
N ARG A 528 -7.23 13.92 -26.21
CA ARG A 528 -8.44 14.70 -26.55
C ARG A 528 -8.14 16.04 -27.19
N GLU A 529 -6.92 16.56 -27.05
CA GLU A 529 -6.43 17.72 -27.78
C GLU A 529 -5.11 17.36 -28.47
N ILE A 530 -4.91 17.82 -29.70
CA ILE A 530 -3.64 17.67 -30.43
C ILE A 530 -3.21 19.05 -30.94
N ARG A 531 -2.00 19.47 -30.56
CA ARG A 531 -1.39 20.73 -31.00
C ARG A 531 -0.34 20.44 -32.06
N VAL A 532 -0.44 21.15 -33.19
CA VAL A 532 0.42 20.96 -34.35
C VAL A 532 1.12 22.28 -34.62
N VAL A 533 2.42 22.33 -34.35
CA VAL A 533 3.24 23.52 -34.62
C VAL A 533 3.63 23.49 -36.10
N VAL A 534 3.38 24.58 -36.82
CA VAL A 534 3.66 24.70 -38.26
C VAL A 534 4.68 25.79 -38.54
N ARG A 535 5.55 25.49 -39.50
CA ARG A 535 6.61 26.37 -39.96
C ARG A 535 6.03 27.63 -40.62
N PRO A 536 6.27 28.84 -40.07
CA PRO A 536 5.64 30.07 -40.56
C PRO A 536 6.16 30.50 -41.95
N ASP A 537 7.25 29.90 -42.45
CA ASP A 537 7.78 30.06 -43.80
C ASP A 537 7.08 29.18 -44.85
N LYS A 538 6.25 28.20 -44.44
CA LYS A 538 5.65 27.20 -45.34
C LYS A 538 4.13 27.05 -45.23
N VAL A 539 3.53 27.54 -44.15
CA VAL A 539 2.09 27.46 -43.90
C VAL A 539 1.58 28.87 -43.61
N ASP A 540 0.72 29.40 -44.48
CA ASP A 540 0.00 30.65 -44.23
C ASP A 540 -1.23 30.44 -43.33
N ASP A 541 -1.89 31.51 -42.92
CA ASP A 541 -3.03 31.43 -42.00
C ASP A 541 -4.23 30.65 -42.59
N ILE A 542 -4.47 30.73 -43.89
CA ILE A 542 -5.57 30.02 -44.58
C ILE A 542 -5.24 28.53 -44.66
N LEU A 543 -4.00 28.19 -45.00
CA LEU A 543 -3.48 26.84 -44.97
C LEU A 543 -3.49 26.25 -43.56
N SER A 544 -3.30 27.05 -42.51
CA SER A 544 -3.37 26.57 -41.12
C SER A 544 -4.77 26.06 -40.73
N PHE A 545 -5.83 26.78 -41.11
CA PHE A 545 -7.22 26.34 -40.91
C PHE A 545 -7.55 25.09 -41.74
N LYS A 546 -7.10 25.04 -42.99
CA LYS A 546 -7.27 23.86 -43.85
C LYS A 546 -6.55 22.64 -43.27
N MET A 547 -5.31 22.80 -42.81
CA MET A 547 -4.51 21.73 -42.22
C MET A 547 -5.17 21.19 -40.94
N ALA A 548 -5.75 22.06 -40.09
CA ALA A 548 -6.50 21.62 -38.91
C ALA A 548 -7.70 20.73 -39.27
N TYR A 549 -8.44 21.09 -40.33
CA TYR A 549 -9.56 20.31 -40.85
C TYR A 549 -9.12 18.98 -41.48
N ASP A 550 -8.09 19.00 -42.33
CA ASP A 550 -7.58 17.82 -43.03
C ASP A 550 -6.95 16.80 -42.06
N ILE A 551 -6.23 17.27 -41.02
CA ILE A 551 -5.73 16.42 -39.93
C ILE A 551 -6.90 15.79 -39.15
N GLY A 552 -7.92 16.58 -38.78
CA GLY A 552 -9.10 16.06 -38.09
C GLY A 552 -9.82 14.97 -38.89
N LYS A 553 -10.07 15.21 -40.18
CA LYS A 553 -10.70 14.23 -41.09
C LYS A 553 -9.84 12.99 -41.37
N LYS A 554 -8.51 13.06 -41.20
CA LYS A 554 -7.63 11.90 -41.30
C LYS A 554 -7.65 11.07 -40.01
N ILE A 555 -7.57 11.70 -38.85
CA ILE A 555 -7.68 11.04 -37.53
C ILE A 555 -9.02 10.29 -37.43
N GLU A 556 -10.14 10.91 -37.82
CA GLU A 556 -11.48 10.31 -37.84
C GLU A 556 -11.60 9.05 -38.72
N ARG A 557 -10.70 8.86 -39.70
CA ARG A 557 -10.68 7.70 -40.62
C ARG A 557 -9.71 6.60 -40.19
N GLU A 558 -8.61 6.97 -39.51
CA GLU A 558 -7.50 6.06 -39.19
C GLU A 558 -7.48 5.62 -37.71
N LEU A 559 -8.30 6.24 -36.85
CA LEU A 559 -8.41 5.93 -35.41
C LEU A 559 -9.87 5.97 -34.93
N GLU A 560 -10.37 4.84 -34.43
CA GLU A 560 -11.60 4.80 -33.64
C GLU A 560 -11.36 5.44 -32.27
N TYR A 561 -12.15 6.46 -31.91
CA TYR A 561 -12.02 7.17 -30.64
C TYR A 561 -13.39 7.46 -29.98
N PRO A 562 -13.59 7.13 -28.69
CA PRO A 562 -14.83 7.41 -27.97
C PRO A 562 -14.90 8.88 -27.51
N GLY A 563 -15.18 9.77 -28.46
CA GLY A 563 -15.39 11.20 -28.23
C GLY A 563 -14.82 12.07 -29.35
N GLN A 564 -14.87 13.39 -29.16
CA GLN A 564 -14.27 14.36 -30.08
C GLN A 564 -12.80 14.61 -29.71
N ILE A 565 -11.95 14.77 -30.72
CA ILE A 565 -10.55 15.18 -30.60
C ILE A 565 -10.42 16.60 -31.16
N LYS A 566 -9.89 17.52 -30.37
CA LYS A 566 -9.69 18.93 -30.74
C LYS A 566 -8.33 19.11 -31.41
N VAL A 567 -8.32 19.33 -32.72
CA VAL A 567 -7.11 19.71 -33.47
C VAL A 567 -6.87 21.21 -33.35
N THR A 568 -5.66 21.63 -32.98
CA THR A 568 -5.25 23.03 -32.91
C THR A 568 -3.92 23.21 -33.65
N VAL A 569 -3.94 23.90 -34.79
CA VAL A 569 -2.70 24.29 -35.50
C VAL A 569 -2.19 25.61 -34.92
N ILE A 570 -0.89 25.69 -34.66
CA ILE A 570 -0.21 26.84 -34.07
C ILE A 570 0.89 27.30 -35.02
N ARG A 571 0.76 28.52 -35.54
CA ARG A 571 1.79 29.21 -36.32
C ARG A 571 2.38 30.31 -35.44
N GLU A 572 3.64 30.17 -35.04
CA GLU A 572 4.33 31.14 -34.17
C GLU A 572 5.61 31.65 -34.84
N THR A 573 5.81 32.97 -34.86
CA THR A 573 7.04 33.61 -35.34
C THR A 573 7.71 34.33 -34.17
N ARG A 574 8.84 33.80 -33.69
CA ARG A 574 9.62 34.42 -32.61
C ARG A 574 10.75 35.29 -33.18
N ALA A 575 10.62 36.60 -33.03
CA ALA A 575 11.73 37.54 -33.21
C ALA A 575 12.34 37.85 -31.84
N VAL A 576 13.67 37.79 -31.72
CA VAL A 576 14.41 38.07 -30.49
C VAL A 576 15.55 39.02 -30.81
N GLU A 577 15.55 40.20 -30.19
CA GLU A 577 16.62 41.18 -30.27
C GLU A 577 17.23 41.37 -28.88
N ILE A 578 18.56 41.41 -28.81
CA ILE A 578 19.32 41.54 -27.56
C ILE A 578 20.04 42.89 -27.60
N ALA A 579 19.43 43.90 -26.98
CA ALA A 579 20.10 45.17 -26.67
C ALA A 579 21.27 44.95 -25.70
N LYS A 580 22.24 45.87 -25.71
CA LYS A 580 23.52 45.76 -25.02
C LYS A 580 23.82 46.97 -24.15
#